data_AF-A0A949Q9U7-F1
#
_entry.id   AF-A0A949Q9U7-F1
#
_cell.length_a   1.000
_cell.length_b   1.000
_cell.length_c   1.000
_cell.angle_alpha   90.00
_cell.angle_beta   90.00
_cell.angle_gamma   90.00
#
_symmetry.space_group_name_H-M   'P 1'
#
loop_
_entity.id
_entity.type
_entity.pdbx_description
1 polymer ?
#
loop_
_entity_poly.entity_id
_entity_poly.type
_entity_poly.pdbx_seq_one_letter_code
_entity_poly.pdbx_strand_id
1 'polypeptide(L)'
;VLLIKTAWGGKSLYRDFRPPSAGGVVGPYYTKMVAEVRAALANLKKDFPAYDGSPVELAGFVWYQGWNDGVNPKTAVPEYEQNLAHLIRDVRKEFGAPKLPVLTGAWVDAPKEWTALRKAQARVAEYPEFKNNVVFVPTRDFVRKAEDSPNPSHGHHEFGNAETYFLVGDALGKAAVQMAGRDRQVRDIRGWTLRIDERLIGRDPAMVEKAVGLLDKHLETIVRLVPAKAVAELKKTTLNFTLPYPGVRPTAEYHGGLEWVKQAGREIALAKSVEFTMIDRLEAETKRMPVVVLHELAHAYHDKVVPGGYQNRDILGAYQKAKASGTYDAVKRWTGEKFVDKPAKAYAMNNQMEYFAESTESYFDRNDFEPFN
;
A
#
# COMPACT_ATOMS: atom_id res chain seq x y z
N VAL A 1 -4.98 -0.67 12.71
CA VAL A 1 -6.18 -0.49 11.85
C VAL A 1 -7.39 -0.37 12.74
N LEU A 2 -8.18 0.70 12.58
CA LEU A 2 -9.46 0.88 13.27
C LEU A 2 -10.60 0.59 12.29
N LEU A 3 -11.58 -0.20 12.72
CA LEU A 3 -12.83 -0.40 11.97
C LEU A 3 -13.93 0.43 12.61
N ILE A 4 -14.48 1.37 11.88
CA ILE A 4 -15.65 2.16 12.29
C ILE A 4 -16.89 1.52 11.65
N LYS A 5 -17.70 0.83 12.46
CA LYS A 5 -18.89 0.13 11.96
C LYS A 5 -20.11 1.03 11.98
N THR A 6 -20.53 1.49 10.80
CA THR A 6 -21.75 2.28 10.57
C THR A 6 -22.74 1.52 9.68
N ALA A 7 -23.02 0.26 10.05
CA ALA A 7 -23.90 -0.64 9.31
C ALA A 7 -25.11 -1.04 10.16
N TRP A 8 -26.31 -0.90 9.58
CA TRP A 8 -27.58 -1.25 10.23
C TRP A 8 -28.44 -2.12 9.31
N GLY A 9 -29.10 -3.12 9.89
CA GLY A 9 -30.01 -3.99 9.15
C GLY A 9 -31.26 -3.25 8.63
N GLY A 10 -31.77 -3.71 7.49
CA GLY A 10 -33.05 -3.25 6.96
C GLY A 10 -33.05 -1.83 6.40
N LYS A 11 -31.91 -1.35 5.89
CA LYS A 11 -31.74 0.01 5.36
C LYS A 11 -31.46 0.00 3.86
N SER A 12 -32.10 0.92 3.16
CA SER A 12 -31.98 1.15 1.71
C SER A 12 -31.05 2.32 1.40
N LEU A 13 -30.39 2.26 0.26
CA LEU A 13 -29.71 3.41 -0.33
C LEU A 13 -30.70 4.43 -0.88
N TYR A 14 -31.83 3.95 -1.43
CA TYR A 14 -32.91 4.78 -1.94
C TYR A 14 -33.44 5.83 -0.95
N ARG A 15 -33.64 5.44 0.32
CA ARG A 15 -34.24 6.30 1.35
C ARG A 15 -33.32 6.55 2.54
N ASP A 16 -32.81 5.49 3.17
CA ASP A 16 -32.24 5.59 4.51
C ASP A 16 -30.81 6.14 4.47
N PHE A 17 -30.04 5.75 3.46
CA PHE A 17 -28.69 6.26 3.17
C PHE A 17 -28.66 7.24 2.01
N ARG A 18 -29.82 7.81 1.62
CA ARG A 18 -29.89 8.72 0.47
C ARG A 18 -28.92 9.89 0.65
N PRO A 19 -27.90 10.03 -0.22
CA PRO A 19 -26.85 11.02 -0.04
C PRO A 19 -27.34 12.43 -0.47
N PRO A 20 -26.79 13.52 0.09
CA PRO A 20 -27.26 14.88 -0.18
C PRO A 20 -27.30 15.26 -1.67
N SER A 21 -26.29 14.85 -2.44
CA SER A 21 -26.19 15.20 -3.86
C SER A 21 -27.14 14.39 -4.75
N ALA A 22 -27.81 13.35 -4.25
CA ALA A 22 -28.87 12.64 -4.97
C ALA A 22 -30.21 13.40 -4.97
N GLY A 23 -30.27 14.57 -4.32
CA GLY A 23 -31.50 15.36 -4.18
C GLY A 23 -32.55 14.71 -3.28
N GLY A 24 -33.69 15.37 -3.10
CA GLY A 24 -34.75 14.91 -2.19
C GLY A 24 -34.36 15.03 -0.71
N VAL A 25 -35.00 14.23 0.14
CA VAL A 25 -34.73 14.22 1.58
C VAL A 25 -33.47 13.40 1.87
N VAL A 26 -32.49 14.01 2.53
CA VAL A 26 -31.26 13.33 2.97
C VAL A 26 -31.62 12.19 3.91
N GLY A 27 -31.04 11.02 3.66
CA GLY A 27 -31.33 9.83 4.43
C GLY A 27 -30.86 9.96 5.89
N PRO A 28 -31.71 9.63 6.89
CA PRO A 28 -31.33 9.79 8.29
C PRO A 28 -30.12 8.92 8.69
N TYR A 29 -29.89 7.80 8.01
CA TYR A 29 -28.75 6.93 8.25
C TYR A 29 -27.47 7.39 7.53
N TYR A 30 -27.58 8.18 6.46
CA TYR A 30 -26.42 8.90 5.92
C TYR A 30 -25.90 9.92 6.95
N THR A 31 -26.78 10.77 7.49
CA THR A 31 -26.40 11.76 8.50
C THR A 31 -25.86 11.08 9.77
N LYS A 32 -26.49 9.98 10.19
CA LYS A 32 -26.03 9.19 11.34
C LYS A 32 -24.64 8.58 11.10
N MET A 33 -24.39 7.99 9.94
CA MET A 33 -23.07 7.46 9.57
C MET A 33 -21.99 8.55 9.68
N VAL A 34 -22.24 9.73 9.10
CA VAL A 34 -21.29 10.85 9.15
C VAL A 34 -21.00 11.27 10.60
N ALA A 35 -22.04 11.42 11.42
CA ALA A 35 -21.90 11.80 12.81
C ALA A 35 -21.09 10.76 13.62
N GLU A 36 -21.36 9.46 13.43
CA GLU A 36 -20.66 8.39 14.14
C GLU A 36 -19.20 8.27 13.72
N VAL A 37 -18.88 8.45 12.43
CA VAL A 37 -17.48 8.49 11.97
C VAL A 37 -16.73 9.67 12.59
N ARG A 38 -17.32 10.87 12.58
CA ARG A 38 -16.72 12.05 13.24
C ARG A 38 -16.50 11.80 14.73
N ALA A 39 -17.48 11.22 15.41
CA ALA A 39 -17.38 10.92 16.84
C ALA A 39 -16.28 9.90 17.14
N ALA A 40 -16.17 8.82 16.35
CA ALA A 40 -15.13 7.81 16.51
C ALA A 40 -13.73 8.41 16.32
N LEU A 41 -13.53 9.25 15.29
CA LEU A 41 -12.25 9.92 15.03
C LEU A 41 -11.90 10.94 16.13
N ALA A 42 -12.89 11.64 16.69
CA ALA A 42 -12.67 12.59 17.79
C ALA A 42 -12.35 11.88 19.13
N ASN A 43 -12.83 10.65 19.32
CA ASN A 43 -12.71 9.91 20.58
C ASN A 43 -11.56 8.88 20.61
N LEU A 44 -10.68 8.84 19.61
CA LEU A 44 -9.62 7.81 19.51
C LEU A 44 -8.83 7.62 20.80
N LYS A 45 -8.35 8.70 21.42
CA LYS A 45 -7.55 8.62 22.67
C LYS A 45 -8.38 8.13 23.86
N LYS A 46 -9.67 8.45 23.87
CA LYS A 46 -10.61 8.04 24.92
C LYS A 46 -10.95 6.57 24.80
N ASP A 47 -11.30 6.12 23.60
CA ASP A 47 -11.76 4.75 23.34
C ASP A 47 -10.60 3.75 23.25
N PHE A 48 -9.42 4.24 22.85
CA PHE A 48 -8.19 3.47 22.76
C PHE A 48 -7.08 4.19 23.55
N PRO A 49 -6.99 4.03 24.88
CA PRO A 49 -6.00 4.74 25.70
C PRO A 49 -4.53 4.54 25.27
N ALA A 50 -4.23 3.39 24.65
CA ALA A 50 -2.92 3.07 24.10
C ALA A 50 -2.58 3.78 22.78
N TYR A 51 -3.55 4.42 22.12
CA TYR A 51 -3.29 5.28 20.96
C TYR A 51 -2.39 6.45 21.38
N ASP A 52 -1.28 6.61 20.67
CA ASP A 52 -0.21 7.55 20.97
C ASP A 52 -0.47 8.98 20.44
N GLY A 53 -1.55 9.18 19.70
CA GLY A 53 -1.89 10.46 19.05
C GLY A 53 -1.32 10.61 17.64
N SER A 54 -0.71 9.57 17.08
CA SER A 54 -0.22 9.56 15.69
C SER A 54 -1.34 9.86 14.69
N PRO A 55 -1.12 10.69 13.66
CA PRO A 55 -2.16 11.02 12.67
C PRO A 55 -2.84 9.76 12.09
N VAL A 56 -4.16 9.83 11.93
CA VAL A 56 -4.96 8.78 11.29
C VAL A 56 -5.40 9.21 9.90
N GLU A 57 -5.52 8.24 9.01
CA GLU A 57 -6.09 8.43 7.67
C GLU A 57 -7.30 7.49 7.47
N LEU A 58 -8.21 7.90 6.59
CA LEU A 58 -9.26 7.02 6.11
C LEU A 58 -8.69 6.14 4.99
N ALA A 59 -8.37 4.89 5.33
CA ALA A 59 -7.75 3.95 4.40
C ALA A 59 -8.73 3.33 3.37
N GLY A 60 -10.05 3.41 3.63
CA GLY A 60 -11.06 2.91 2.71
C GLY A 60 -12.48 2.96 3.28
N PHE A 61 -13.46 2.84 2.40
CA PHE A 61 -14.88 2.77 2.72
C PHE A 61 -15.49 1.50 2.11
N VAL A 62 -15.92 0.57 2.96
CA VAL A 62 -16.57 -0.68 2.53
C VAL A 62 -18.09 -0.48 2.54
N TRP A 63 -18.69 -0.51 1.35
CA TRP A 63 -20.13 -0.45 1.14
C TRP A 63 -20.65 -1.83 0.74
N TYR A 64 -21.16 -2.59 1.72
CA TYR A 64 -21.76 -3.91 1.49
C TYR A 64 -23.26 -3.87 1.79
N GLN A 65 -24.05 -3.43 0.80
CA GLN A 65 -25.49 -3.20 0.91
C GLN A 65 -26.16 -3.48 -0.44
N GLY A 66 -27.46 -3.74 -0.42
CA GLY A 66 -28.29 -3.81 -1.63
C GLY A 66 -29.62 -4.53 -1.41
N TRP A 67 -29.70 -5.40 -0.40
CA TRP A 67 -30.88 -6.24 -0.12
C TRP A 67 -32.19 -5.44 -0.12
N ASN A 68 -32.27 -4.36 0.67
CA ASN A 68 -33.51 -3.58 0.82
C ASN A 68 -33.91 -2.76 -0.41
N ASP A 69 -32.95 -2.38 -1.26
CA ASP A 69 -33.23 -1.77 -2.55
C ASP A 69 -33.75 -2.83 -3.53
N GLY A 70 -33.18 -4.04 -3.47
CA GLY A 70 -33.65 -5.20 -4.21
C GLY A 70 -35.10 -5.59 -3.87
N VAL A 71 -35.51 -5.48 -2.60
CA VAL A 71 -36.91 -5.72 -2.18
C VAL A 71 -37.91 -4.76 -2.85
N ASN A 72 -37.45 -3.59 -3.32
CA ASN A 72 -38.27 -2.60 -4.03
C ASN A 72 -37.80 -2.39 -5.49
N PRO A 73 -37.85 -3.41 -6.35
CA PRO A 73 -37.15 -3.41 -7.63
C PRO A 73 -37.70 -2.40 -8.65
N LYS A 74 -38.96 -1.96 -8.49
CA LYS A 74 -39.59 -0.99 -9.41
C LYS A 74 -39.17 0.44 -9.13
N THR A 75 -38.78 0.76 -7.91
CA THR A 75 -38.53 2.15 -7.46
C THR A 75 -37.08 2.38 -7.06
N ALA A 76 -36.49 1.48 -6.27
CA ALA A 76 -35.16 1.67 -5.70
C ALA A 76 -34.04 1.24 -6.66
N VAL A 77 -34.17 0.08 -7.31
CA VAL A 77 -33.15 -0.46 -8.22
C VAL A 77 -32.82 0.47 -9.40
N PRO A 78 -33.78 1.15 -10.06
CA PRO A 78 -33.47 2.09 -11.14
C PRO A 78 -32.58 3.27 -10.72
N GLU A 79 -32.68 3.71 -9.46
CA GLU A 79 -31.88 4.84 -8.94
C GLU A 79 -30.55 4.41 -8.30
N TYR A 80 -30.36 3.11 -8.03
CA TYR A 80 -29.28 2.63 -7.18
C TYR A 80 -27.88 3.04 -7.69
N GLU A 81 -27.66 2.96 -9.01
CA GLU A 81 -26.38 3.32 -9.62
C GLU A 81 -26.01 4.77 -9.35
N GLN A 82 -26.92 5.70 -9.64
CA GLN A 82 -26.68 7.13 -9.41
C GLN A 82 -26.59 7.45 -7.92
N ASN A 83 -27.46 6.86 -7.09
CA ASN A 83 -27.41 7.07 -5.64
C ASN A 83 -26.09 6.57 -5.04
N LEU A 84 -25.53 5.46 -5.54
CA LEU A 84 -24.22 4.97 -5.07
C LEU A 84 -23.09 5.89 -5.54
N ALA A 85 -23.14 6.39 -6.77
CA ALA A 85 -22.18 7.39 -7.25
C ALA A 85 -22.23 8.68 -6.41
N HIS A 86 -23.42 9.17 -6.06
CA HIS A 86 -23.62 10.30 -5.16
C HIS A 86 -23.07 10.03 -3.75
N LEU A 87 -23.33 8.84 -3.20
CA LEU A 87 -22.85 8.45 -1.88
C LEU A 87 -21.31 8.50 -1.83
N ILE A 88 -20.66 7.94 -2.85
CA ILE A 88 -19.19 7.94 -2.96
C ILE A 88 -18.66 9.38 -2.99
N ARG A 89 -19.23 10.25 -3.84
CA ARG A 89 -18.80 11.65 -3.94
C ARG A 89 -19.00 12.40 -2.63
N ASP A 90 -20.15 12.21 -1.99
CA ASP A 90 -20.49 12.94 -0.77
C ASP A 90 -19.70 12.47 0.44
N VAL A 91 -19.42 11.17 0.58
CA VAL A 91 -18.51 10.66 1.63
C VAL A 91 -17.09 11.20 1.43
N ARG A 92 -16.59 11.20 0.19
CA ARG A 92 -15.26 11.76 -0.12
C ARG A 92 -15.18 13.25 0.19
N LYS A 93 -16.21 14.00 -0.18
CA LYS A 93 -16.31 15.44 0.09
C LYS A 93 -16.38 15.71 1.59
N GLU A 94 -17.23 14.98 2.31
CA GLU A 94 -17.46 15.12 3.75
C GLU A 94 -16.17 14.94 4.56
N PHE A 95 -15.35 13.96 4.21
CA PHE A 95 -14.11 13.68 4.93
C PHE A 95 -12.85 14.23 4.25
N GLY A 96 -12.99 15.09 3.24
CA GLY A 96 -11.85 15.68 2.53
C GLY A 96 -10.92 14.65 1.86
N ALA A 97 -11.45 13.49 1.47
CA ALA A 97 -10.70 12.34 0.96
C ALA A 97 -11.10 12.04 -0.51
N PRO A 98 -10.74 12.89 -1.49
CA PRO A 98 -11.22 12.80 -2.88
C PRO A 98 -10.85 11.48 -3.60
N LYS A 99 -9.86 10.76 -3.09
CA LYS A 99 -9.39 9.47 -3.63
C LYS A 99 -9.66 8.27 -2.73
N LEU A 100 -10.44 8.44 -1.65
CA LEU A 100 -10.77 7.37 -0.71
C LEU A 100 -11.17 6.09 -1.45
N PRO A 101 -10.43 4.97 -1.27
CA PRO A 101 -10.82 3.68 -1.82
C PRO A 101 -12.24 3.31 -1.38
N VAL A 102 -13.11 3.01 -2.33
CA VAL A 102 -14.46 2.48 -2.04
C VAL A 102 -14.56 1.06 -2.55
N LEU A 103 -15.09 0.18 -1.70
CA LEU A 103 -15.23 -1.24 -2.00
C LEU A 103 -16.69 -1.63 -1.89
N THR A 104 -17.22 -2.18 -2.96
CA THR A 104 -18.58 -2.72 -2.99
C THR A 104 -18.56 -4.17 -3.45
N GLY A 105 -19.57 -4.93 -3.06
CA GLY A 105 -19.72 -6.33 -3.46
C GLY A 105 -21.17 -6.69 -3.68
N ALA A 106 -21.39 -7.80 -4.38
CA ALA A 106 -22.73 -8.34 -4.58
C ALA A 106 -23.01 -9.50 -3.63
N TRP A 107 -24.26 -9.55 -3.17
CA TRP A 107 -24.81 -10.61 -2.34
C TRP A 107 -25.18 -11.86 -3.17
N VAL A 108 -25.83 -12.83 -2.49
CA VAL A 108 -26.41 -14.10 -2.96
C VAL A 108 -27.11 -14.10 -4.33
N ASP A 109 -27.35 -15.31 -4.84
CA ASP A 109 -28.35 -15.56 -5.88
C ASP A 109 -29.65 -14.85 -5.60
N ALA A 110 -30.08 -14.06 -6.56
CA ALA A 110 -31.17 -13.13 -6.39
C ALA A 110 -32.14 -13.23 -7.57
N PRO A 111 -33.43 -12.85 -7.38
CA PRO A 111 -34.40 -12.82 -8.46
C PRO A 111 -33.90 -12.03 -9.68
N LYS A 112 -34.50 -12.27 -10.86
CA LYS A 112 -34.11 -11.64 -12.13
C LYS A 112 -33.96 -10.12 -12.01
N GLU A 113 -34.80 -9.50 -11.20
CA GLU A 113 -34.85 -8.07 -10.90
C GLU A 113 -33.58 -7.56 -10.18
N TRP A 114 -32.93 -8.40 -9.39
CA TRP A 114 -31.74 -8.06 -8.61
C TRP A 114 -30.44 -8.22 -9.42
N THR A 115 -30.53 -8.89 -10.59
CA THR A 115 -29.44 -8.85 -11.56
C THR A 115 -29.16 -7.41 -12.00
N ALA A 116 -30.21 -6.59 -12.17
CA ALA A 116 -30.06 -5.18 -12.51
C ALA A 116 -29.35 -4.40 -11.40
N LEU A 117 -29.68 -4.68 -10.13
CA LEU A 117 -29.02 -4.10 -8.96
C LEU A 117 -27.53 -4.45 -8.90
N ARG A 118 -27.18 -5.73 -9.08
CA ARG A 118 -25.77 -6.18 -9.08
C ARG A 118 -24.97 -5.55 -10.22
N LYS A 119 -25.60 -5.44 -11.40
CA LYS A 119 -24.98 -4.72 -12.52
C LYS A 119 -24.82 -3.24 -12.21
N ALA A 120 -25.76 -2.60 -11.51
CA ALA A 120 -25.62 -1.21 -11.07
C ALA A 120 -24.44 -1.05 -10.09
N GLN A 121 -24.29 -1.94 -9.10
CA GLN A 121 -23.13 -1.95 -8.19
C GLN A 121 -21.80 -2.05 -8.94
N ALA A 122 -21.71 -2.92 -9.95
CA ALA A 122 -20.52 -3.08 -10.77
C ALA A 122 -20.26 -1.85 -11.67
N ARG A 123 -21.28 -1.36 -12.37
CA ARG A 123 -21.16 -0.24 -13.32
C ARG A 123 -20.69 1.06 -12.69
N VAL A 124 -21.08 1.36 -11.44
CA VAL A 124 -20.54 2.54 -10.74
C VAL A 124 -19.01 2.47 -10.66
N ALA A 125 -18.42 1.32 -10.38
CA ALA A 125 -16.97 1.18 -10.32
C ALA A 125 -16.27 1.40 -11.68
N GLU A 126 -17.01 1.31 -12.79
CA GLU A 126 -16.51 1.52 -14.16
C GLU A 126 -16.54 2.99 -14.60
N TYR A 127 -17.14 3.89 -13.80
CA TYR A 127 -17.18 5.31 -14.15
C TYR A 127 -15.76 5.87 -14.30
N PRO A 128 -15.49 6.74 -15.30
CA PRO A 128 -14.15 7.26 -15.56
C PRO A 128 -13.46 7.86 -14.33
N GLU A 129 -14.22 8.59 -13.49
CA GLU A 129 -13.73 9.20 -12.25
C GLU A 129 -13.47 8.21 -11.10
N PHE A 130 -13.99 6.98 -11.21
CA PHE A 130 -13.98 5.96 -10.16
C PHE A 130 -13.10 4.75 -10.49
N LYS A 131 -12.74 4.56 -11.76
CA LYS A 131 -11.93 3.44 -12.27
C LYS A 131 -10.67 3.15 -11.45
N ASN A 132 -10.09 4.19 -10.86
CA ASN A 132 -8.85 4.10 -10.08
C ASN A 132 -9.06 4.00 -8.57
N ASN A 133 -10.26 4.16 -8.01
CA ASN A 133 -10.43 4.20 -6.55
C ASN A 133 -11.81 3.72 -6.08
N VAL A 134 -12.56 3.03 -6.92
CA VAL A 134 -13.74 2.25 -6.56
C VAL A 134 -13.59 0.86 -7.17
N VAL A 135 -13.85 -0.18 -6.39
CA VAL A 135 -13.76 -1.57 -6.84
C VAL A 135 -15.04 -2.31 -6.50
N PHE A 136 -15.56 -3.02 -7.49
CA PHE A 136 -16.57 -4.05 -7.29
C PHE A 136 -15.89 -5.41 -7.13
N VAL A 137 -16.07 -6.04 -5.97
CA VAL A 137 -15.57 -7.38 -5.68
C VAL A 137 -16.69 -8.39 -5.95
N PRO A 138 -16.50 -9.38 -6.83
CA PRO A 138 -17.55 -10.35 -7.17
C PRO A 138 -17.70 -11.40 -6.06
N THR A 139 -18.22 -10.98 -4.90
CA THR A 139 -18.31 -11.77 -3.66
C THR A 139 -19.37 -12.87 -3.67
N ARG A 140 -20.24 -12.88 -4.69
CA ARG A 140 -21.36 -13.82 -4.82
C ARG A 140 -20.92 -15.29 -4.70
N ASP A 141 -19.83 -15.67 -5.34
CA ASP A 141 -19.38 -17.06 -5.40
C ASP A 141 -18.83 -17.57 -4.06
N PHE A 142 -18.70 -16.68 -3.06
CA PHE A 142 -18.33 -17.04 -1.69
C PHE A 142 -19.51 -17.46 -0.83
N VAL A 143 -20.75 -17.24 -1.28
CA VAL A 143 -21.92 -17.60 -0.48
C VAL A 143 -22.13 -19.11 -0.51
N ARG A 144 -22.06 -19.72 0.67
CA ARG A 144 -22.32 -21.15 0.86
C ARG A 144 -23.80 -21.46 0.65
N LYS A 145 -24.07 -22.71 0.29
CA LYS A 145 -25.45 -23.15 0.04
C LYS A 145 -26.25 -23.17 1.34
N ALA A 146 -27.58 -23.08 1.21
CA ALA A 146 -28.48 -23.03 2.35
C ALA A 146 -28.36 -24.30 3.22
N GLU A 147 -28.26 -25.46 2.59
CA GLU A 147 -28.12 -26.77 3.23
C GLU A 147 -26.81 -26.94 4.01
N ASP A 148 -25.75 -26.20 3.64
CA ASP A 148 -24.44 -26.24 4.28
C ASP A 148 -24.29 -25.17 5.38
N SER A 149 -25.39 -24.51 5.76
CA SER A 149 -25.36 -23.30 6.58
C SER A 149 -26.26 -23.38 7.83
N PRO A 150 -25.91 -22.65 8.91
CA PRO A 150 -26.63 -22.75 10.18
C PRO A 150 -28.05 -22.18 10.14
N ASN A 151 -28.34 -21.25 9.22
CA ASN A 151 -29.68 -20.65 9.07
C ASN A 151 -30.19 -20.76 7.61
N PRO A 152 -30.60 -21.96 7.14
CA PRO A 152 -30.95 -22.21 5.73
C PRO A 152 -32.09 -21.32 5.18
N SER A 153 -32.98 -20.83 6.04
CA SER A 153 -34.08 -19.93 5.65
C SER A 153 -33.70 -18.45 5.59
N HIS A 154 -32.50 -18.08 6.06
CA HIS A 154 -32.06 -16.69 6.20
C HIS A 154 -31.14 -16.25 5.05
N GLY A 155 -31.59 -16.43 3.80
CA GLY A 155 -30.81 -16.02 2.62
C GLY A 155 -30.46 -14.51 2.61
N HIS A 156 -31.26 -13.69 3.29
CA HIS A 156 -31.02 -12.26 3.51
C HIS A 156 -29.83 -11.92 4.43
N HIS A 157 -29.29 -12.94 5.09
CA HIS A 157 -28.10 -12.87 5.92
C HIS A 157 -27.06 -13.92 5.51
N GLU A 158 -27.03 -14.33 4.23
CA GLU A 158 -26.10 -15.36 3.74
C GLU A 158 -26.14 -16.63 4.59
N PHE A 159 -27.36 -16.99 5.02
CA PHE A 159 -27.65 -18.17 5.84
C PHE A 159 -26.90 -18.21 7.18
N GLY A 160 -26.40 -17.08 7.67
CA GLY A 160 -25.58 -17.02 8.89
C GLY A 160 -24.24 -17.75 8.75
N ASN A 161 -23.76 -17.97 7.53
CA ASN A 161 -22.58 -18.79 7.29
C ASN A 161 -21.28 -18.01 7.59
N ALA A 162 -20.55 -18.46 8.60
CA ALA A 162 -19.31 -17.80 9.03
C ALA A 162 -18.20 -17.84 7.97
N GLU A 163 -18.12 -18.90 7.17
CA GLU A 163 -17.14 -19.01 6.09
C GLU A 163 -17.44 -18.01 4.98
N THR A 164 -18.71 -17.83 4.62
CA THR A 164 -19.11 -16.76 3.69
C THR A 164 -18.68 -15.39 4.19
N TYR A 165 -18.97 -15.04 5.45
CA TYR A 165 -18.54 -13.76 6.02
C TYR A 165 -17.02 -13.58 5.99
N PHE A 166 -16.28 -14.65 6.31
CA PHE A 166 -14.82 -14.62 6.27
C PHE A 166 -14.30 -14.38 4.86
N LEU A 167 -14.79 -15.12 3.86
CA LEU A 167 -14.35 -15.00 2.46
C LEU A 167 -14.71 -13.64 1.86
N VAL A 168 -15.92 -13.13 2.15
CA VAL A 168 -16.34 -11.78 1.76
C VAL A 168 -15.42 -10.73 2.38
N GLY A 169 -15.19 -10.81 3.70
CA GLY A 169 -14.32 -9.89 4.43
C GLY A 169 -12.86 -9.94 3.96
N ASP A 170 -12.32 -11.13 3.72
CA ASP A 170 -10.96 -11.34 3.20
C ASP A 170 -10.81 -10.75 1.79
N ALA A 171 -11.76 -10.99 0.90
CA ALA A 171 -11.71 -10.44 -0.46
C ALA A 171 -11.82 -8.92 -0.49
N LEU A 172 -12.75 -8.33 0.29
CA LEU A 172 -12.87 -6.88 0.44
C LEU A 172 -11.61 -6.30 1.12
N GLY A 173 -11.08 -6.94 2.15
CA GLY A 173 -9.83 -6.53 2.81
C GLY A 173 -8.64 -6.51 1.85
N LYS A 174 -8.46 -7.58 1.06
CA LYS A 174 -7.43 -7.67 0.01
C LYS A 174 -7.59 -6.62 -1.06
N ALA A 175 -8.82 -6.35 -1.51
CA ALA A 175 -9.07 -5.29 -2.48
C ALA A 175 -8.75 -3.90 -1.89
N ALA A 176 -9.08 -3.65 -0.61
CA ALA A 176 -8.78 -2.36 0.04
C ALA A 176 -7.27 -2.15 0.13
N VAL A 177 -6.58 -3.21 0.50
CA VAL A 177 -5.13 -3.33 0.50
C VAL A 177 -4.51 -3.08 -0.89
N GLN A 178 -5.08 -3.63 -1.97
CA GLN A 178 -4.62 -3.38 -3.35
C GLN A 178 -4.88 -1.93 -3.81
N MET A 179 -5.85 -1.26 -3.20
CA MET A 179 -6.16 0.13 -3.47
C MET A 179 -5.35 1.11 -2.61
N ALA A 180 -4.77 0.64 -1.50
CA ALA A 180 -3.82 1.39 -0.70
C ALA A 180 -2.57 1.72 -1.55
N GLY A 181 -2.20 3.00 -1.63
CA GLY A 181 -1.09 3.49 -2.44
C GLY A 181 -1.44 3.85 -3.90
N ARG A 182 -2.73 4.06 -4.23
CA ARG A 182 -3.20 4.66 -5.51
C ARG A 182 -3.17 6.20 -5.52
N ASP A 183 -2.78 6.83 -4.41
CA ASP A 183 -2.34 8.23 -4.36
C ASP A 183 -0.88 8.37 -4.81
N ARG A 184 -0.44 7.53 -5.75
CA ARG A 184 0.91 7.53 -6.28
C ARG A 184 0.88 7.72 -7.79
N GLN A 185 1.61 8.72 -8.28
CA GLN A 185 1.91 8.83 -9.70
C GLN A 185 2.88 7.72 -10.09
N VAL A 186 2.59 7.00 -11.17
CA VAL A 186 3.47 5.96 -11.71
C VAL A 186 4.25 6.49 -12.90
N ARG A 187 5.57 6.31 -12.90
CA ARG A 187 6.47 6.67 -14.00
C ARG A 187 7.31 5.47 -14.40
N ASP A 188 7.57 5.33 -15.70
CA ASP A 188 8.70 4.51 -16.16
C ASP A 188 9.98 5.35 -16.09
N ILE A 189 11.03 4.77 -15.51
CA ILE A 189 12.36 5.38 -15.48
C ILE A 189 13.37 4.32 -15.89
N ARG A 190 13.82 4.39 -17.15
CA ARG A 190 14.76 3.42 -17.75
C ARG A 190 14.27 1.97 -17.68
N GLY A 191 12.96 1.73 -17.68
CA GLY A 191 12.37 0.40 -17.53
C GLY A 191 12.16 -0.07 -16.09
N TRP A 192 12.44 0.78 -15.08
CA TRP A 192 11.95 0.58 -13.71
C TRP A 192 10.59 1.26 -13.54
N THR A 193 9.73 0.64 -12.72
CA THR A 193 8.51 1.29 -12.23
C THR A 193 8.85 2.16 -11.02
N LEU A 194 8.64 3.47 -11.13
CA LEU A 194 8.72 4.42 -10.03
C LEU A 194 7.32 4.86 -9.60
N ARG A 195 6.98 4.69 -8.32
CA ARG A 195 5.73 5.16 -7.71
C ARG A 195 6.02 6.35 -6.79
N ILE A 196 5.46 7.50 -7.10
CA ILE A 196 5.69 8.74 -6.36
C ILE A 196 4.44 9.11 -5.60
N ASP A 197 4.51 9.16 -4.27
CA ASP A 197 3.44 9.69 -3.42
C ASP A 197 3.03 11.10 -3.88
N GLU A 198 1.77 11.26 -4.28
CA GLU A 198 1.26 12.52 -4.81
C GLU A 198 1.27 13.63 -3.77
N ARG A 199 1.33 13.32 -2.47
CA ARG A 199 1.50 14.32 -1.41
C ARG A 199 2.87 14.99 -1.47
N LEU A 200 3.90 14.28 -1.93
CA LEU A 200 5.22 14.88 -2.20
C LEU A 200 5.11 15.87 -3.36
N ILE A 201 4.41 15.49 -4.43
CA ILE A 201 4.19 16.34 -5.60
C ILE A 201 3.40 17.59 -5.22
N GLY A 202 2.33 17.44 -4.43
CA GLY A 202 1.51 18.54 -3.96
C GLY A 202 2.25 19.50 -3.02
N ARG A 203 3.26 19.01 -2.29
CA ARG A 203 4.08 19.82 -1.37
C ARG A 203 5.19 20.58 -2.09
N ASP A 204 5.98 19.88 -2.91
CA ASP A 204 7.11 20.46 -3.62
C ASP A 204 7.40 19.67 -4.93
N PRO A 205 6.76 20.05 -6.04
CA PRO A 205 6.94 19.35 -7.31
C PRO A 205 8.36 19.51 -7.86
N ALA A 206 9.04 20.64 -7.60
CA ALA A 206 10.40 20.87 -8.09
C ALA A 206 11.42 19.97 -7.38
N MET A 207 11.28 19.77 -6.06
CA MET A 207 12.09 18.82 -5.31
C MET A 207 11.87 17.39 -5.79
N VAL A 208 10.62 17.00 -6.07
CA VAL A 208 10.31 15.69 -6.64
C VAL A 208 11.01 15.49 -7.99
N GLU A 209 10.90 16.45 -8.92
CA GLU A 209 11.58 16.33 -10.22
C GLU A 209 13.11 16.28 -10.09
N LYS A 210 13.68 17.05 -9.16
CA LYS A 210 15.12 16.97 -8.85
C LYS A 210 15.49 15.56 -8.35
N ALA A 211 14.71 14.98 -7.44
CA ALA A 211 14.95 13.63 -6.93
C ALA A 211 14.79 12.56 -8.03
N VAL A 212 13.80 12.70 -8.92
CA VAL A 212 13.63 11.83 -10.10
C VAL A 212 14.86 11.90 -11.00
N GLY A 213 15.38 13.11 -11.28
CA GLY A 213 16.59 13.29 -12.09
C GLY A 213 17.86 12.70 -11.45
N LEU A 214 17.99 12.77 -10.12
CA LEU A 214 19.08 12.12 -9.39
C LEU A 214 18.97 10.60 -9.45
N LEU A 215 17.75 10.07 -9.27
CA LEU A 215 17.47 8.64 -9.39
C LEU A 215 17.78 8.15 -10.82
N ASP A 216 17.40 8.90 -11.85
CA ASP A 216 17.69 8.54 -13.25
C ASP A 216 19.20 8.34 -13.50
N LYS A 217 20.03 9.27 -13.01
CA LYS A 217 21.50 9.19 -13.13
C LYS A 217 22.10 8.00 -12.37
N HIS A 218 21.52 7.65 -11.23
CA HIS A 218 21.92 6.44 -10.49
C HIS A 218 21.56 5.18 -11.26
N LEU A 219 20.33 5.09 -11.77
CA LEU A 219 19.89 3.95 -12.57
C LEU A 219 20.68 3.82 -13.87
N GLU A 220 21.07 4.93 -14.50
CA GLU A 220 22.02 4.93 -15.62
C GLU A 220 23.36 4.30 -15.26
N THR A 221 23.92 4.69 -14.11
CA THR A 221 25.18 4.15 -13.59
C THR A 221 25.06 2.64 -13.35
N ILE A 222 23.96 2.18 -12.77
CA ILE A 222 23.68 0.76 -12.55
C ILE A 222 23.58 0.00 -13.88
N VAL A 223 22.84 0.53 -14.87
CA VAL A 223 22.71 -0.09 -16.19
C VAL A 223 24.08 -0.23 -16.87
N ARG A 224 24.99 0.72 -16.65
CA ARG A 224 26.34 0.71 -17.21
C ARG A 224 27.27 -0.30 -16.52
N LEU A 225 27.17 -0.45 -15.20
CA LEU A 225 28.13 -1.22 -14.40
C LEU A 225 27.71 -2.69 -14.19
N VAL A 226 26.41 -2.95 -14.07
CA VAL A 226 25.90 -4.26 -13.69
C VAL A 226 25.59 -5.11 -14.94
N PRO A 227 25.90 -6.43 -14.96
CA PRO A 227 25.61 -7.28 -16.11
C PRO A 227 24.14 -7.21 -16.55
N ALA A 228 23.91 -7.13 -17.87
CA ALA A 228 22.58 -6.91 -18.44
C ALA A 228 21.51 -7.92 -17.97
N LYS A 229 21.90 -9.19 -17.75
CA LYS A 229 21.00 -10.21 -17.20
C LYS A 229 20.54 -9.88 -15.78
N ALA A 230 21.45 -9.40 -14.94
CA ALA A 230 21.10 -8.98 -13.59
C ALA A 230 20.27 -7.69 -13.60
N VAL A 231 20.60 -6.72 -14.46
CA VAL A 231 19.80 -5.50 -14.65
C VAL A 231 18.35 -5.81 -15.04
N ALA A 232 18.12 -6.80 -15.90
CA ALA A 232 16.78 -7.23 -16.28
C ALA A 232 15.95 -7.75 -15.08
N GLU A 233 16.59 -8.41 -14.12
CA GLU A 233 15.94 -8.81 -12.86
C GLU A 233 15.75 -7.63 -11.90
N LEU A 234 16.74 -6.73 -11.80
CA LEU A 234 16.65 -5.52 -10.97
C LEU A 234 15.48 -4.61 -11.39
N LYS A 235 15.20 -4.50 -12.68
CA LYS A 235 14.06 -3.72 -13.24
C LYS A 235 12.69 -4.19 -12.76
N LYS A 236 12.58 -5.45 -12.31
CA LYS A 236 11.34 -5.99 -11.72
C LYS A 236 11.08 -5.48 -10.31
N THR A 237 12.05 -4.81 -9.69
CA THR A 237 11.88 -4.20 -8.36
C THR A 237 11.30 -2.80 -8.50
N THR A 238 10.11 -2.59 -7.93
CA THR A 238 9.48 -1.27 -7.89
C THR A 238 10.25 -0.33 -6.98
N LEU A 239 10.36 0.93 -7.40
CA LEU A 239 10.96 2.02 -6.63
C LEU A 239 9.84 2.95 -6.13
N ASN A 240 9.94 3.44 -4.91
CA ASN A 240 8.88 4.26 -4.31
C ASN A 240 9.45 5.51 -3.67
N PHE A 241 8.91 6.68 -4.00
CA PHE A 241 9.13 7.92 -3.24
C PHE A 241 7.95 8.09 -2.29
N THR A 242 8.23 8.11 -0.98
CA THR A 242 7.21 8.19 0.09
C THR A 242 7.53 9.36 1.02
N LEU A 243 6.51 9.94 1.64
CA LEU A 243 6.73 10.89 2.73
C LEU A 243 7.51 10.24 3.90
N PRO A 244 8.35 11.01 4.62
CA PRO A 244 8.94 10.57 5.87
C PRO A 244 7.90 10.12 6.91
N TYR A 245 8.20 9.04 7.63
CA TYR A 245 7.39 8.58 8.75
C TYR A 245 7.74 9.37 10.03
N PRO A 246 6.75 9.85 10.81
CA PRO A 246 7.01 10.54 12.07
C PRO A 246 7.87 9.72 13.03
N GLY A 247 8.92 10.33 13.61
CA GLY A 247 9.81 9.67 14.56
C GLY A 247 10.76 8.63 13.96
N VAL A 248 10.70 8.39 12.64
CA VAL A 248 11.60 7.48 11.93
C VAL A 248 12.58 8.30 11.10
N ARG A 249 13.85 7.92 11.12
CA ARG A 249 14.87 8.57 10.30
C ARG A 249 14.57 8.31 8.81
N PRO A 250 14.49 9.35 7.96
CA PRO A 250 14.39 9.17 6.51
C PRO A 250 15.58 8.39 5.96
N THR A 251 15.31 7.41 5.10
CA THR A 251 16.32 6.52 4.50
C THR A 251 15.92 6.08 3.08
N ALA A 252 16.84 5.39 2.40
CA ALA A 252 16.52 4.40 1.38
C ALA A 252 16.49 3.02 2.05
N GLU A 253 15.60 2.13 1.63
CA GLU A 253 15.53 0.76 2.17
C GLU A 253 14.76 -0.20 1.24
N TYR A 254 15.23 -1.45 1.16
CA TYR A 254 14.51 -2.56 0.55
C TYR A 254 13.62 -3.31 1.55
N HIS A 255 12.38 -3.56 1.15
CA HIS A 255 11.35 -4.20 1.98
C HIS A 255 11.22 -5.69 1.67
N GLY A 256 11.96 -6.54 2.39
CA GLY A 256 12.09 -7.97 2.08
C GLY A 256 10.83 -8.84 2.26
N GLY A 257 9.75 -8.39 2.89
CA GLY A 257 8.58 -9.25 3.08
C GLY A 257 7.33 -8.56 3.63
N LEU A 258 6.16 -9.11 3.27
CA LEU A 258 4.85 -8.58 3.64
C LEU A 258 4.62 -8.52 5.16
N GLU A 259 5.08 -9.53 5.90
CA GLU A 259 4.88 -9.59 7.36
C GLU A 259 5.60 -8.46 8.09
N TRP A 260 6.83 -8.14 7.69
CA TRP A 260 7.55 -7.01 8.27
C TRP A 260 6.88 -5.67 7.92
N VAL A 261 6.46 -5.48 6.67
CA VAL A 261 5.80 -4.24 6.23
C VAL A 261 4.50 -4.00 7.02
N LYS A 262 3.73 -5.06 7.32
CA LYS A 262 2.56 -5.00 8.20
C LYS A 262 2.94 -4.62 9.63
N GLN A 263 3.95 -5.27 10.22
CA GLN A 263 4.39 -5.01 11.59
C GLN A 263 4.95 -3.58 11.76
N ALA A 264 5.66 -3.08 10.75
CA ALA A 264 6.20 -1.73 10.73
C ALA A 264 5.15 -0.65 10.42
N GLY A 265 3.89 -1.02 10.20
CA GLY A 265 2.80 -0.07 9.90
C GLY A 265 2.95 0.62 8.54
N ARG A 266 3.65 0.00 7.59
CA ARG A 266 3.90 0.56 6.26
C ARG A 266 2.87 0.09 5.24
N GLU A 267 2.78 0.79 4.11
CA GLU A 267 1.95 0.38 2.98
C GLU A 267 2.33 -1.02 2.52
N ILE A 268 1.40 -1.98 2.53
CA ILE A 268 1.66 -3.36 2.12
C ILE A 268 2.22 -3.46 0.69
N ALA A 269 1.89 -2.50 -0.17
CA ALA A 269 2.34 -2.43 -1.55
C ALA A 269 3.85 -2.12 -1.67
N LEU A 270 4.51 -1.81 -0.55
CA LEU A 270 5.96 -1.68 -0.45
C LEU A 270 6.66 -3.04 -0.31
N ALA A 271 5.94 -4.13 -0.02
CA ALA A 271 6.56 -5.46 0.06
C ALA A 271 7.29 -5.81 -1.24
N LYS A 272 8.53 -6.30 -1.11
CA LYS A 272 9.45 -6.64 -2.21
C LYS A 272 9.80 -5.44 -3.12
N SER A 273 9.86 -4.23 -2.56
CA SER A 273 10.19 -3.00 -3.29
C SER A 273 11.23 -2.16 -2.55
N VAL A 274 11.81 -1.17 -3.23
CA VAL A 274 12.70 -0.18 -2.61
C VAL A 274 11.90 1.09 -2.31
N GLU A 275 12.09 1.66 -1.13
CA GLU A 275 11.47 2.89 -0.69
C GLU A 275 12.52 3.96 -0.41
N PHE A 276 12.25 5.18 -0.85
CA PHE A 276 13.01 6.38 -0.53
C PHE A 276 12.10 7.34 0.23
N THR A 277 12.40 7.55 1.50
CA THR A 277 11.76 8.59 2.33
C THR A 277 12.63 9.84 2.45
N MET A 278 13.87 9.77 1.98
CA MET A 278 14.90 10.83 2.09
C MET A 278 15.13 11.61 0.79
N ILE A 279 14.09 11.80 -0.03
CA ILE A 279 14.24 12.38 -1.38
C ILE A 279 14.71 13.85 -1.38
N ASP A 280 14.44 14.59 -0.30
CA ASP A 280 14.88 15.96 -0.07
C ASP A 280 16.40 16.10 0.13
N ARG A 281 17.02 15.05 0.68
CA ARG A 281 18.46 14.96 0.94
C ARG A 281 19.19 13.96 0.05
N LEU A 282 18.51 13.43 -0.98
CA LEU A 282 19.07 12.40 -1.85
C LEU A 282 20.43 12.83 -2.41
N GLU A 283 20.59 14.07 -2.87
CA GLU A 283 21.86 14.59 -3.36
C GLU A 283 23.02 14.54 -2.33
N ALA A 284 22.73 14.80 -1.06
CA ALA A 284 23.74 14.71 -0.02
C ALA A 284 24.09 13.24 0.26
N GLU A 285 23.09 12.36 0.24
CA GLU A 285 23.29 10.93 0.42
C GLU A 285 24.06 10.29 -0.72
N THR A 286 23.88 10.75 -1.97
CA THR A 286 24.67 10.24 -3.11
C THR A 286 26.12 10.71 -3.08
N LYS A 287 26.45 11.83 -2.41
CA LYS A 287 27.85 12.20 -2.14
C LYS A 287 28.50 11.29 -1.10
N ARG A 288 27.74 10.86 -0.10
CA ARG A 288 28.18 9.93 0.94
C ARG A 288 28.29 8.51 0.38
N MET A 289 27.22 7.99 -0.22
CA MET A 289 27.08 6.66 -0.82
C MET A 289 26.80 6.80 -2.33
N PRO A 290 27.85 6.80 -3.19
CA PRO A 290 27.74 7.04 -4.63
C PRO A 290 26.78 6.10 -5.36
N VAL A 291 26.56 4.90 -4.84
CA VAL A 291 25.67 3.90 -5.43
C VAL A 291 24.62 3.38 -4.45
N VAL A 292 24.10 4.24 -3.57
CA VAL A 292 23.03 3.88 -2.60
C VAL A 292 21.81 3.19 -3.22
N VAL A 293 21.45 3.53 -4.47
CA VAL A 293 20.35 2.84 -5.18
C VAL A 293 20.74 1.40 -5.56
N LEU A 294 22.01 1.17 -5.89
CA LEU A 294 22.53 -0.18 -6.15
C LEU A 294 22.54 -1.01 -4.87
N HIS A 295 22.87 -0.42 -3.72
CA HIS A 295 22.78 -1.08 -2.41
C HIS A 295 21.42 -1.71 -2.18
N GLU A 296 20.36 -0.91 -2.28
CA GLU A 296 18.99 -1.40 -2.06
C GLU A 296 18.55 -2.41 -3.12
N LEU A 297 18.97 -2.21 -4.37
CA LEU A 297 18.73 -3.16 -5.44
C LEU A 297 19.51 -4.47 -5.25
N ALA A 298 20.68 -4.44 -4.61
CA ALA A 298 21.45 -5.63 -4.26
C ALA A 298 20.71 -6.47 -3.20
N HIS A 299 20.08 -5.84 -2.21
CA HIS A 299 19.16 -6.55 -1.31
C HIS A 299 18.01 -7.22 -2.06
N ALA A 300 17.41 -6.52 -3.03
CA ALA A 300 16.35 -7.09 -3.85
C ALA A 300 16.83 -8.28 -4.70
N TYR A 301 18.04 -8.19 -5.27
CA TYR A 301 18.63 -9.27 -6.06
C TYR A 301 18.97 -10.49 -5.19
N HIS A 302 19.57 -10.26 -4.02
CA HIS A 302 19.87 -11.31 -3.05
C HIS A 302 18.60 -12.03 -2.59
N ASP A 303 17.52 -11.30 -2.35
CA ASP A 303 16.24 -11.88 -1.95
C ASP A 303 15.55 -12.68 -3.07
N LYS A 304 15.50 -12.11 -4.29
CA LYS A 304 14.63 -12.62 -5.37
C LYS A 304 15.30 -13.54 -6.36
N VAL A 305 16.62 -13.38 -6.57
CA VAL A 305 17.33 -14.00 -7.71
C VAL A 305 18.38 -14.99 -7.25
N VAL A 306 19.10 -14.68 -6.17
CA VAL A 306 20.13 -15.59 -5.65
C VAL A 306 19.45 -16.87 -5.14
N PRO A 307 19.91 -18.08 -5.54
CA PRO A 307 19.34 -19.33 -5.04
C PRO A 307 19.37 -19.42 -3.52
N GLY A 308 18.21 -19.69 -2.91
CA GLY A 308 18.06 -19.70 -1.44
C GLY A 308 17.84 -18.31 -0.81
N GLY A 309 17.78 -17.24 -1.61
CA GLY A 309 17.53 -15.89 -1.12
C GLY A 309 18.56 -15.47 -0.07
N TYR A 310 18.09 -14.81 1.00
CA TYR A 310 18.89 -14.48 2.18
C TYR A 310 19.45 -15.67 2.98
N GLN A 311 19.05 -16.90 2.63
CA GLN A 311 19.58 -18.15 3.19
C GLN A 311 20.62 -18.80 2.27
N ASN A 312 21.09 -18.10 1.23
CA ASN A 312 22.15 -18.61 0.37
C ASN A 312 23.41 -18.96 1.19
N ARG A 313 23.86 -20.20 1.08
CA ARG A 313 24.94 -20.75 1.90
C ARG A 313 26.30 -20.17 1.55
N ASP A 314 26.53 -19.82 0.29
CA ASP A 314 27.81 -19.29 -0.17
C ASP A 314 28.01 -17.86 0.34
N ILE A 315 26.98 -17.02 0.25
CA ILE A 315 27.00 -15.65 0.80
C ILE A 315 27.13 -15.71 2.33
N LEU A 316 26.36 -16.57 3.00
CA LEU A 316 26.47 -16.75 4.45
C LEU A 316 27.88 -17.19 4.87
N GLY A 317 28.47 -18.14 4.14
CA GLY A 317 29.83 -18.62 4.39
C GLY A 317 30.89 -17.55 4.16
N ALA A 318 30.76 -16.75 3.09
CA ALA A 318 31.65 -15.63 2.81
C ALA A 318 31.57 -14.56 3.90
N TYR A 319 30.36 -14.18 4.32
CA TYR A 319 30.14 -13.26 5.44
C TYR A 319 30.76 -13.79 6.74
N GLN A 320 30.55 -15.07 7.08
CA GLN A 320 31.12 -15.67 8.28
C GLN A 320 32.65 -15.68 8.25
N LYS A 321 33.26 -15.97 7.10
CA LYS A 321 34.71 -15.92 6.93
C LYS A 321 35.26 -14.49 7.07
N ALA A 322 34.61 -13.51 6.45
CA ALA A 322 34.98 -12.10 6.56
C ALA A 322 34.81 -11.55 7.98
N LYS A 323 33.78 -12.00 8.70
CA LYS A 323 33.56 -11.65 10.10
C LYS A 323 34.61 -12.28 11.02
N ALA A 324 35.00 -13.53 10.76
CA ALA A 324 36.00 -14.24 11.55
C ALA A 324 37.43 -13.70 11.34
N SER A 325 37.73 -13.08 10.19
CA SER A 325 39.05 -12.50 9.92
C SER A 325 39.33 -11.21 10.69
N GLY A 326 38.30 -10.51 11.19
CA GLY A 326 38.42 -9.21 11.86
C GLY A 326 38.82 -8.06 10.93
N THR A 327 38.97 -8.30 9.62
CA THR A 327 39.45 -7.30 8.65
C THR A 327 38.46 -6.14 8.44
N TYR A 328 37.20 -6.31 8.86
CA TYR A 328 36.15 -5.31 8.75
C TYR A 328 35.84 -4.60 10.09
N ASP A 329 36.58 -4.88 11.17
CA ASP A 329 36.27 -4.33 12.50
C ASP A 329 36.75 -2.88 12.70
N ALA A 330 37.74 -2.44 11.92
CA ALA A 330 38.31 -1.09 12.00
C ALA A 330 38.72 -0.59 10.60
N VAL A 331 37.73 -0.17 9.82
CA VAL A 331 37.90 0.29 8.43
C VAL A 331 37.71 1.79 8.30
N LYS A 332 38.32 2.39 7.28
CA LYS A 332 38.06 3.80 6.95
C LYS A 332 36.62 3.98 6.47
N ARG A 333 36.03 5.12 6.81
CA ARG A 333 34.68 5.51 6.36
C ARG A 333 34.67 6.92 5.80
N TRP A 334 34.08 7.08 4.63
CA TRP A 334 33.80 8.34 3.96
C TRP A 334 32.45 8.90 4.42
N THR A 335 32.39 10.22 4.65
CA THR A 335 31.16 10.89 5.14
C THR A 335 30.39 11.64 4.05
N GLY A 336 30.92 11.69 2.83
CA GLY A 336 30.47 12.59 1.77
C GLY A 336 31.39 13.79 1.55
N GLU A 337 32.17 14.16 2.57
CA GLU A 337 33.05 15.34 2.54
C GLU A 337 34.48 15.02 2.98
N LYS A 338 34.62 14.15 3.98
CA LYS A 338 35.90 13.73 4.55
C LYS A 338 35.85 12.30 5.06
N PHE A 339 37.02 11.72 5.33
CA PHE A 339 37.11 10.49 6.11
C PHE A 339 36.85 10.80 7.59
N VAL A 340 36.22 9.86 8.29
CA VAL A 340 36.12 9.90 9.76
C VAL A 340 37.52 9.72 10.38
N ASP A 341 37.79 10.41 11.49
CA ASP A 341 39.12 10.40 12.13
C ASP A 341 39.48 9.04 12.75
N LYS A 342 38.47 8.32 13.25
CA LYS A 342 38.63 6.99 13.87
C LYS A 342 38.01 5.93 12.96
N PRO A 343 38.74 4.84 12.64
CA PRO A 343 38.16 3.70 11.94
C PRO A 343 36.91 3.18 12.65
N ALA A 344 35.96 2.69 11.87
CA ALA A 344 34.70 2.15 12.37
C ALA A 344 34.54 0.71 11.91
N LYS A 345 33.67 -0.04 12.59
CA LYS A 345 33.24 -1.33 12.09
C LYS A 345 32.46 -1.13 10.79
N ALA A 346 32.78 -1.90 9.76
CA ALA A 346 32.11 -1.81 8.47
C ALA A 346 30.63 -2.17 8.60
N TYR A 347 29.77 -1.46 7.89
CA TYR A 347 28.33 -1.72 7.89
C TYR A 347 27.99 -3.13 7.38
N ALA A 348 28.80 -3.63 6.44
CA ALA A 348 28.79 -4.99 5.93
C ALA A 348 28.77 -6.08 7.03
N MET A 349 29.24 -5.79 8.25
CA MET A 349 29.34 -6.75 9.34
C MET A 349 28.07 -6.90 10.20
N ASN A 350 26.99 -6.19 9.87
CA ASN A 350 25.73 -6.30 10.58
C ASN A 350 25.07 -7.68 10.34
N ASN A 351 24.95 -8.09 9.08
CA ASN A 351 24.44 -9.39 8.68
C ASN A 351 24.88 -9.74 7.23
N GLN A 352 24.56 -10.94 6.76
CA GLN A 352 24.94 -11.41 5.43
C GLN A 352 24.25 -10.65 4.28
N MET A 353 23.10 -10.02 4.53
CA MET A 353 22.40 -9.20 3.54
C MET A 353 23.16 -7.89 3.32
N GLU A 354 23.57 -7.23 4.40
CA GLU A 354 24.41 -6.03 4.36
C GLU A 354 25.79 -6.33 3.77
N TYR A 355 26.40 -7.45 4.17
CA TYR A 355 27.66 -7.89 3.57
C TYR A 355 27.57 -8.00 2.04
N PHE A 356 26.49 -8.59 1.53
CA PHE A 356 26.28 -8.71 0.09
C PHE A 356 26.05 -7.34 -0.57
N ALA A 357 25.24 -6.45 0.00
CA ALA A 357 24.94 -5.15 -0.57
C ALA A 357 26.17 -4.24 -0.60
N GLU A 358 26.86 -4.10 0.53
CA GLU A 358 28.09 -3.32 0.67
C GLU A 358 29.22 -3.83 -0.24
N SER A 359 29.39 -5.16 -0.33
CA SER A 359 30.38 -5.73 -1.26
C SER A 359 29.99 -5.52 -2.72
N THR A 360 28.69 -5.47 -3.03
CA THR A 360 28.20 -5.16 -4.39
C THR A 360 28.53 -3.72 -4.77
N GLU A 361 28.43 -2.78 -3.83
CA GLU A 361 28.88 -1.40 -4.04
C GLU A 361 30.36 -1.36 -4.40
N SER A 362 31.23 -1.91 -3.55
CA SER A 362 32.68 -1.91 -3.76
C SER A 362 33.08 -2.65 -5.04
N TYR A 363 32.35 -3.70 -5.43
CA TYR A 363 32.69 -4.49 -6.61
C TYR A 363 32.37 -3.76 -7.93
N PHE A 364 31.25 -3.05 -7.99
CA PHE A 364 30.81 -2.39 -9.23
C PHE A 364 31.18 -0.91 -9.29
N ASP A 365 31.29 -0.23 -8.16
CA ASP A 365 31.63 1.19 -8.04
C ASP A 365 32.30 1.44 -6.68
N ARG A 366 31.98 2.58 -6.05
CA ARG A 366 32.57 3.01 -4.80
C ARG A 366 31.61 2.90 -3.61
N ASN A 367 32.06 2.21 -2.56
CA ASN A 367 31.43 2.16 -1.23
C ASN A 367 31.86 3.36 -0.35
N ASP A 368 31.09 3.70 0.69
CA ASP A 368 31.44 4.65 1.75
C ASP A 368 32.27 4.05 2.90
N PHE A 369 32.41 2.71 2.97
CA PHE A 369 33.37 1.99 3.81
C PHE A 369 34.48 1.34 2.99
N GLU A 370 35.66 1.15 3.60
CA GLU A 370 36.72 0.34 3.02
C GLU A 370 36.35 -1.17 3.09
N PRO A 371 36.59 -1.98 2.02
CA PRO A 371 37.25 -1.62 0.76
C PRO A 371 36.37 -0.73 -0.12
N PHE A 372 36.92 0.39 -0.59
CA PHE A 372 36.14 1.40 -1.29
C PHE A 372 35.80 0.98 -2.73
N ASN A 373 36.62 0.17 -3.39
CA ASN A 373 36.50 -0.22 -4.80
C ASN A 373 37.30 -1.48 -5.13
#